data_AF-A0A2W7A568-F1
#
_entry.id   AF-A0A2W7A568-F1
#
_cell.length_a   1.000
_cell.length_b   1.000
_cell.length_c   1.000
_cell.angle_alpha   90.00
_cell.angle_beta   90.00
_cell.angle_gamma   90.00
#
_symmetry.space_group_name_H-M   'P 1'
#
loop_
_entity.id
_entity.type
_entity.pdbx_description
1 polymer ?
#
loop_
_entity_poly.entity_id
_entity_poly.type
_entity_poly.pdbx_seq_one_letter_code
_entity_poly.pdbx_strand_id
1 'polypeptide(L)'
;MADCHPNRKHYAKGLCQQCYRKERFSTDYAVKKFGDRLPGYRRKYEESPKSRARAGRYYQVRTAIAKILDSPAPKMREVFSDPVAIATLRAALDRGDPILMKVWGDLTQKQQKAIYSELGE
;
A
#
# COMPACT_ATOMS: atom_id res chain seq x y z
N MET A 1 26.24 24.36 8.98
CA MET A 1 25.73 24.42 7.59
C MET A 1 24.54 23.48 7.47
N ALA A 2 23.54 23.84 6.66
CA ALA A 2 22.38 22.98 6.39
C ALA A 2 22.78 21.95 5.32
N ASP A 3 23.10 20.72 5.72
CA ASP A 3 23.75 19.75 4.83
C ASP A 3 22.84 19.13 3.78
N CYS A 4 21.52 19.36 3.82
CA CYS A 4 20.61 18.76 2.83
C CYS A 4 19.68 19.73 2.10
N HIS A 5 19.02 20.67 2.79
CA HIS A 5 18.02 21.55 2.14
C HIS A 5 17.89 22.89 2.89
N PRO A 6 18.61 23.95 2.49
CA PRO A 6 18.67 25.22 3.24
C PRO A 6 17.30 25.89 3.42
N ASN A 7 16.37 25.69 2.48
CA ASN A 7 15.03 26.28 2.50
C ASN A 7 13.99 25.51 3.33
N ARG A 8 14.36 24.37 3.95
CA ARG A 8 13.43 23.55 4.76
C ARG A 8 13.71 23.74 6.25
N LYS A 9 12.70 23.51 7.10
CA LYS A 9 12.90 23.50 8.55
C LYS A 9 13.85 22.36 8.94
N HIS A 10 14.96 22.73 9.56
CA HIS A 10 15.97 21.80 10.04
C HIS A 10 15.59 21.24 11.41
N TYR A 11 15.94 19.98 11.63
CA TYR A 11 15.77 19.24 12.86
C TYR A 11 17.17 18.92 13.45
N ALA A 12 17.30 17.81 14.18
CA ALA A 12 18.59 17.37 14.72
C ALA A 12 19.62 17.04 13.61
N LYS A 13 20.91 17.17 13.95
CA LYS A 13 22.07 16.93 13.05
C LYS A 13 22.13 17.83 11.81
N GLY A 14 21.48 19.00 11.80
CA GLY A 14 21.52 19.90 10.65
C GLY A 14 20.77 19.38 9.41
N LEU A 15 19.95 18.34 9.55
CA LEU A 15 19.13 17.78 8.48
C LEU A 15 17.69 18.27 8.57
N CYS A 16 17.02 18.42 7.43
CA CYS A 16 15.58 18.64 7.42
C CYS A 16 14.84 17.42 7.99
N GLN A 17 13.60 17.61 8.46
CA GLN A 17 12.82 16.53 9.09
C GLN A 17 12.73 15.25 8.24
N GLN A 18 12.56 15.39 6.92
CA GLN A 18 12.48 14.26 5.99
C GLN A 18 13.82 13.51 5.88
N CYS A 19 14.93 14.22 5.70
CA CYS A 19 16.25 13.63 5.59
C CYS A 19 16.69 12.99 6.92
N TYR A 20 16.40 13.65 8.05
CA TYR A 20 16.65 13.09 9.38
C TYR A 20 15.89 11.78 9.59
N ARG A 21 14.59 11.72 9.24
CA ARG A 21 13.81 10.49 9.32
C ARG A 21 14.36 9.41 8.37
N LYS A 22 14.73 9.77 7.15
CA LYS A 22 15.29 8.81 6.19
C LYS A 22 16.61 8.21 6.69
N GLU A 23 17.52 9.02 7.23
CA GLU A 23 18.76 8.52 7.84
C GLU A 23 18.46 7.66 9.07
N ARG A 24 17.56 8.11 9.96
CA ARG A 24 17.30 7.45 11.25
C ARG A 24 16.40 6.22 11.16
N PHE A 25 15.76 5.99 10.02
CA PHE A 25 14.93 4.82 9.78
C PHE A 25 15.31 4.09 8.48
N SER A 26 16.51 4.37 7.93
CA SER A 26 17.02 3.60 6.80
C SER A 26 17.28 2.16 7.20
N THR A 27 17.25 1.27 6.21
CA THR A 27 17.70 -0.12 6.37
C THR A 27 19.11 -0.17 6.95
N ASP A 28 20.02 0.68 6.49
CA ASP A 28 21.41 0.72 6.95
C ASP A 28 21.53 1.13 8.42
N TYR A 29 20.74 2.12 8.86
CA TYR A 29 20.70 2.49 10.27
C TYR A 29 20.11 1.36 11.13
N ALA A 30 19.07 0.69 10.63
CA ALA A 30 18.46 -0.43 11.34
C ALA A 30 19.42 -1.63 11.43
N VAL A 31 20.18 -1.93 10.36
CA VAL A 31 21.24 -2.94 10.36
C VAL A 31 22.37 -2.54 11.30
N LYS A 32 22.84 -1.29 11.25
CA LYS A 32 23.91 -0.80 12.14
C LYS A 32 23.52 -0.84 13.62
N LYS A 33 22.26 -0.53 13.94
CA LYS A 33 21.79 -0.44 15.33
C LYS A 33 21.28 -1.75 15.89
N PHE A 34 20.65 -2.57 15.08
CA PHE A 34 20.00 -3.80 15.52
C PHE A 34 20.72 -5.07 15.04
N GLY A 35 21.61 -4.98 14.05
CA GLY A 35 22.45 -6.09 13.57
C GLY A 35 21.67 -7.40 13.40
N ASP A 36 22.15 -8.44 14.06
CA ASP A 36 21.57 -9.78 14.06
C ASP A 36 20.17 -9.86 14.71
N ARG A 37 19.75 -8.83 15.44
CA ARG A 37 18.41 -8.74 16.05
C ARG A 37 17.36 -8.19 15.08
N LEU A 38 17.77 -7.65 13.92
CA LEU A 38 16.87 -7.08 12.92
C LEU A 38 15.84 -8.09 12.38
N PRO A 39 16.21 -9.35 12.06
CA PRO A 39 15.24 -10.39 11.69
C PRO A 39 14.18 -10.60 12.79
N GLY A 40 14.60 -10.63 14.05
CA GLY A 40 13.68 -10.76 15.19
C GLY A 40 12.71 -9.58 15.33
N TYR A 41 13.16 -8.36 15.05
CA TYR A 41 12.30 -7.18 15.05
C TYR A 41 11.29 -7.20 13.90
N ARG A 42 11.71 -7.57 12.69
CA ARG A 42 10.81 -7.75 11.54
C ARG A 42 9.77 -8.83 11.81
N ARG A 43 10.20 -9.98 12.35
CA ARG A 43 9.31 -11.09 12.71
C ARG A 43 8.24 -10.66 13.71
N LYS A 44 8.59 -9.93 14.78
CA LYS A 44 7.61 -9.39 15.73
C LYS A 44 6.58 -8.47 15.07
N TYR A 45 7.00 -7.65 14.11
CA TYR A 45 6.09 -6.82 13.33
C TYR A 45 5.19 -7.66 12.41
N GLU A 46 5.77 -8.61 11.68
CA GLU A 46 5.06 -9.53 10.78
C GLU A 46 4.01 -10.37 11.51
N GLU A 47 4.33 -10.82 12.72
CA GLU A 47 3.44 -11.56 13.63
C GLU A 47 2.43 -10.67 14.37
N SER A 48 2.59 -9.35 14.34
CA SER A 48 1.71 -8.44 15.08
C SER A 48 0.26 -8.53 14.58
N PRO A 49 -0.74 -8.28 15.45
CA PRO A 49 -2.15 -8.22 15.05
C PRO A 49 -2.39 -7.24 13.90
N LYS A 50 -1.64 -6.13 13.88
CA LYS A 50 -1.70 -5.12 12.82
C LYS A 50 -1.25 -5.67 11.47
N SER A 51 -0.15 -6.41 11.42
CA SER A 51 0.35 -7.05 10.20
C SER A 51 -0.61 -8.14 9.72
N ARG A 52 -1.09 -9.00 10.63
CA ARG A 52 -2.10 -10.03 10.29
C ARG A 52 -3.39 -9.42 9.77
N ALA A 53 -3.90 -8.36 10.39
CA ALA A 53 -5.09 -7.64 9.92
C ALA A 53 -4.87 -6.98 8.55
N ARG A 54 -3.66 -6.49 8.27
CA ARG A 54 -3.30 -5.96 6.93
C ARG A 54 -3.27 -7.07 5.88
N ALA A 55 -2.64 -8.20 6.19
CA ALA A 55 -2.58 -9.37 5.30
C ALA A 55 -3.99 -9.93 5.06
N GLY A 56 -4.82 -10.00 6.11
CA GLY A 56 -6.22 -10.42 6.03
C GLY A 56 -7.06 -9.52 5.12
N ARG A 57 -6.94 -8.19 5.25
CA ARG A 57 -7.60 -7.23 4.34
C ARG A 57 -7.15 -7.40 2.90
N TYR A 58 -5.84 -7.52 2.66
CA TYR A 58 -5.31 -7.76 1.32
C TYR A 58 -5.86 -9.07 0.71
N TYR A 59 -5.92 -10.14 1.51
CA TYR A 59 -6.49 -11.42 1.10
C TYR A 59 -7.98 -11.29 0.76
N GLN A 60 -8.77 -10.61 1.60
CA GLN A 60 -10.20 -10.37 1.36
C GLN A 60 -10.44 -9.59 0.06
N VAL A 61 -9.71 -8.50 -0.15
CA VAL A 61 -9.78 -7.70 -1.39
C VAL A 61 -9.40 -8.54 -2.60
N ARG A 62 -8.28 -9.28 -2.54
CA ARG A 62 -7.82 -10.11 -3.66
C ARG A 62 -8.84 -11.20 -4.01
N THR A 63 -9.41 -11.87 -3.01
CA THR A 63 -10.41 -12.93 -3.23
C THR A 63 -11.73 -12.35 -3.76
N ALA A 64 -12.14 -11.17 -3.32
CA ALA A 64 -13.32 -10.48 -3.87
C ALA A 64 -13.13 -10.13 -5.35
N ILE A 65 -12.00 -9.52 -5.69
CA ILE A 65 -11.65 -9.16 -7.07
C ILE A 65 -11.50 -10.40 -7.94
N ALA A 66 -10.89 -11.47 -7.43
CA ALA A 66 -10.79 -12.75 -8.12
C ALA A 66 -12.17 -13.28 -8.55
N LYS A 67 -13.16 -13.21 -7.67
CA LYS A 67 -14.54 -13.64 -7.97
C LYS A 67 -15.22 -12.76 -9.02
N ILE A 68 -15.06 -11.44 -8.93
CA ILE A 68 -15.69 -10.51 -9.87
C ILE A 68 -15.09 -10.65 -11.28
N LEU A 69 -13.78 -10.88 -11.34
CA LEU A 69 -13.04 -11.03 -12.60
C LEU A 69 -13.05 -12.48 -13.14
N ASP A 70 -13.69 -13.42 -12.45
CA ASP A 70 -13.61 -14.86 -12.72
C ASP A 70 -12.16 -15.35 -12.94
N SER A 71 -11.24 -14.84 -12.12
CA SER A 71 -9.81 -15.10 -12.22
C SER A 71 -9.31 -15.78 -10.96
N PRO A 72 -8.67 -16.97 -11.04
CA PRO A 72 -8.27 -17.72 -9.85
C PRO A 72 -7.15 -17.04 -9.04
N ALA A 73 -6.35 -16.18 -9.68
CA ALA A 73 -5.20 -15.55 -9.03
C ALA A 73 -4.82 -14.20 -9.67
N PRO A 74 -5.66 -13.16 -9.54
CA PRO A 74 -5.37 -11.87 -10.12
C PRO A 74 -4.10 -11.27 -9.50
N LYS A 75 -3.21 -10.78 -10.36
CA LYS A 75 -2.08 -9.97 -9.92
C LYS A 75 -2.57 -8.57 -9.61
N MET A 76 -2.76 -8.27 -8.33
CA MET A 76 -3.37 -7.03 -7.84
C MET A 76 -2.75 -5.74 -8.42
N ARG A 77 -1.46 -5.72 -8.74
CA ARG A 77 -0.80 -4.56 -9.37
C ARG A 77 -1.25 -4.34 -10.83
N GLU A 78 -1.59 -5.42 -11.53
CA GLU A 78 -1.95 -5.44 -12.95
C GLU A 78 -3.45 -5.17 -13.12
N VAL A 79 -4.30 -5.66 -12.21
CA VAL A 79 -5.77 -5.44 -12.23
C VAL A 79 -6.14 -3.97 -12.45
N PHE A 80 -5.53 -3.04 -11.71
CA PHE A 80 -5.85 -1.60 -11.80
C PHE A 80 -5.07 -0.86 -12.89
N SER A 81 -4.41 -1.59 -13.78
CA SER A 81 -3.77 -1.07 -14.99
C SER A 81 -4.33 -1.74 -16.25
N ASP A 82 -5.09 -2.82 -16.10
CA ASP A 82 -5.75 -3.55 -17.18
C ASP A 82 -7.14 -2.94 -17.46
N PRO A 83 -7.35 -2.36 -18.65
CA PRO A 83 -8.63 -1.74 -19.02
C PRO A 83 -9.82 -2.70 -18.92
N VAL A 84 -9.65 -3.99 -19.24
CA VAL A 84 -10.73 -4.98 -19.21
C VAL A 84 -11.13 -5.28 -17.77
N ALA A 85 -10.14 -5.50 -16.89
CA ALA A 85 -10.40 -5.72 -15.48
C ALA A 85 -11.06 -4.50 -14.82
N ILE A 86 -10.60 -3.28 -15.14
CA ILE A 86 -11.20 -2.04 -14.67
C ILE A 86 -12.65 -1.93 -15.13
N ALA A 87 -12.94 -2.19 -16.41
CA ALA A 87 -14.29 -2.14 -16.95
C ALA A 87 -15.24 -3.13 -16.26
N THR A 88 -14.78 -4.36 -15.99
CA THR A 88 -15.55 -5.37 -15.25
C THR A 88 -15.82 -4.93 -13.82
N LEU A 89 -14.82 -4.39 -13.11
CA LEU A 89 -14.98 -3.87 -11.75
C LEU A 89 -15.90 -2.65 -11.70
N ARG A 90 -15.86 -1.79 -12.72
CA ARG A 90 -16.81 -0.67 -12.85
C ARG A 90 -18.23 -1.16 -13.06
N ALA A 91 -18.44 -2.10 -13.98
CA ALA A 91 -19.76 -2.68 -14.19
C ALA A 91 -20.29 -3.37 -12.93
N ALA A 92 -19.42 -3.97 -12.10
CA ALA A 92 -19.80 -4.49 -10.80
C ALA A 92 -20.19 -3.37 -9.81
N LEU A 93 -19.45 -2.25 -9.79
CA LEU A 93 -19.76 -1.08 -8.97
C LEU A 93 -21.10 -0.46 -9.35
N ASP A 94 -21.36 -0.25 -10.64
CA ASP A 94 -22.59 0.36 -11.16
C ASP A 94 -23.83 -0.48 -10.84
N ARG A 95 -23.67 -1.80 -10.79
CA ARG A 95 -24.72 -2.75 -10.39
C ARG A 95 -24.88 -2.90 -8.88
N GLY A 96 -24.05 -2.23 -8.08
CA GLY A 96 -24.05 -2.36 -6.63
C GLY A 96 -23.64 -3.76 -6.16
N ASP A 97 -22.68 -4.40 -6.83
CA ASP A 97 -22.24 -5.76 -6.51
C ASP A 97 -21.85 -5.88 -5.02
N PRO A 98 -22.51 -6.77 -4.25
CA PRO A 98 -22.32 -6.84 -2.81
C PRO A 98 -20.90 -7.32 -2.41
N ILE A 99 -20.22 -8.08 -3.29
CA ILE A 99 -18.85 -8.52 -3.09
C ILE A 99 -17.90 -7.33 -3.19
N LEU A 100 -18.08 -6.48 -4.20
CA LEU A 100 -17.26 -5.28 -4.38
C LEU A 100 -17.51 -4.26 -3.27
N MET A 101 -18.77 -3.99 -2.94
CA MET A 101 -19.16 -3.03 -1.91
C MET A 101 -18.58 -3.39 -0.53
N LYS A 102 -18.52 -4.69 -0.20
CA LYS A 102 -17.94 -5.18 1.06
C LYS A 102 -16.45 -4.85 1.20
N VAL A 103 -15.69 -4.81 0.11
CA VAL A 103 -14.24 -4.57 0.13
C VAL A 103 -13.86 -3.17 -0.37
N TRP A 104 -14.84 -2.35 -0.74
CA TRP A 104 -14.61 -1.02 -1.34
C TRP A 104 -13.77 -0.11 -0.44
N GLY A 105 -14.09 -0.09 0.86
CA GLY A 105 -13.35 0.71 1.85
C GLY A 105 -11.91 0.26 2.11
N ASP A 106 -11.56 -0.97 1.72
CA ASP A 106 -10.20 -1.52 1.85
C ASP A 106 -9.34 -1.25 0.60
N LEU A 107 -9.95 -0.77 -0.50
CA LEU A 107 -9.22 -0.28 -1.66
C LEU A 107 -8.55 1.06 -1.34
N THR A 108 -7.35 1.25 -1.87
CA THR A 108 -6.68 2.56 -1.80
C THR A 108 -7.42 3.58 -2.67
N GLN A 109 -7.30 4.88 -2.34
CA GLN A 109 -7.89 5.95 -3.15
C GLN A 109 -7.49 5.88 -4.63
N LYS A 110 -6.24 5.49 -4.92
CA LYS A 110 -5.75 5.31 -6.30
C LYS A 110 -6.52 4.19 -7.03
N GLN A 111 -6.80 3.08 -6.35
CA GLN A 111 -7.54 1.95 -6.90
C GLN A 111 -9.02 2.29 -7.11
N GLN A 112 -9.65 2.95 -6.13
CA GLN A 112 -11.02 3.44 -6.26
C GLN A 112 -11.14 4.41 -7.43
N LYS A 113 -10.18 5.35 -7.57
CA LYS A 113 -10.12 6.27 -8.71
C LYS A 113 -9.93 5.52 -10.02
N ALA A 114 -9.09 4.48 -10.10
CA ALA A 114 -8.96 3.69 -11.32
C ALA A 114 -10.28 3.02 -11.75
N ILE A 115 -11.09 2.56 -10.79
CA ILE A 115 -12.40 1.97 -11.08
C ILE A 115 -13.43 3.03 -11.46
N TYR A 116 -13.51 4.16 -10.73
CA TYR A 116 -14.57 5.15 -10.90
C TYR A 116 -14.25 6.24 -11.95
N SER A 117 -12.97 6.58 -12.16
CA SER A 117 -12.57 7.63 -13.10
C SER A 117 -12.83 7.17 -14.52
N GLU A 118 -13.79 7.78 -15.20
CA GLU A 118 -13.81 7.78 -16.66
C GLU A 118 -12.40 8.10 -17.17
N LEU A 119 -11.96 7.39 -18.21
CA LEU A 119 -10.79 7.81 -18.99
C LEU A 119 -11.06 9.24 -19.43
N GLY A 120 -10.46 10.20 -18.75
CA GLY A 120 -10.82 11.61 -18.85
C GLY A 120 -9.69 12.47 -18.31
N GLU A 121 -8.54 12.36 -18.98
CA GLU A 121 -7.64 13.44 -19.41
C GLU A 121 -6.46 12.84 -20.21
#